data_AF-A0A9D3AKJ1-F1
#
_entry.id   AF-A0A9D3AKJ1-F1
#
_cell.length_a   1.000
_cell.length_b   1.000
_cell.length_c   1.000
_cell.angle_alpha   90.00
_cell.angle_beta   90.00
_cell.angle_gamma   90.00
#
_symmetry.space_group_name_H-M   'P 1'
#
loop_
_entity.id
_entity.type
_entity.pdbx_description
1 polymer ?
#
loop_
_entity_poly.entity_id
_entity_poly.type
_entity_poly.pdbx_seq_one_letter_code
_entity_poly.pdbx_strand_id
1 'polypeptide(L)'
;MDLETTGGRFSEEGITEVAIYRFDGHQVVDRLVSLVNPMRPIDPYVTRLTGIDNKMLRRAPRFHELAKRIVEITDGCAIVAHNADFDYRMLRQEFARLGYVYERNTICTVKESQRLMPGLESYSLGKLCRTLGIPVAARHRAYGDAEATVRLLEILIEKDTSKQIVKMAARPPHRLSRREMKYRLILDTLPTFSGVFQILDKDKNIVYIGRSNNIYKQMTHLLSLDTQVGRAIQEAINTVTWEEVPSQLISYLKYIGQVREIEPPLNGKLRLRRMTRSLASAFPRDKTMLIFDKGQKVSERAVVLVENGQLKGYAYADLNHQVTNLDVLRSRLTPLENTPDYLYAIRAYVRRGQGVTVEYL
;
A
#
# COMPACT_ATOMS: atom_id res chain seq x y z
N MET A 1 -14.64 10.13 -13.08
CA MET A 1 -13.76 10.68 -12.03
C MET A 1 -12.35 10.32 -12.41
N ASP A 2 -11.43 11.22 -12.15
CA ASP A 2 -9.99 11.01 -12.30
C ASP A 2 -9.26 11.86 -11.25
N LEU A 3 -8.12 11.36 -10.76
CA LEU A 3 -7.29 12.00 -9.74
C LEU A 3 -5.83 12.05 -10.20
N GLU A 4 -5.19 13.19 -10.02
CA GLU A 4 -3.73 13.28 -10.02
C GLU A 4 -3.20 13.13 -8.60
N THR A 5 -2.00 12.57 -8.48
CA THR A 5 -1.36 12.35 -7.17
C THR A 5 0.06 12.91 -7.13
N THR A 6 0.68 12.93 -5.97
CA THR A 6 2.09 13.33 -5.83
C THR A 6 3.07 12.35 -6.48
N GLY A 7 2.62 11.15 -6.85
CA GLY A 7 3.49 9.99 -7.01
C GLY A 7 4.12 9.55 -5.68
N GLY A 8 4.92 8.49 -5.73
CA GLY A 8 5.66 7.97 -4.59
C GLY A 8 5.31 6.53 -4.20
N ARG A 9 5.73 6.11 -3.00
CA ARG A 9 5.39 4.79 -2.46
C ARG A 9 3.93 4.77 -2.02
N PHE A 10 3.33 3.59 -2.12
CA PHE A 10 1.98 3.34 -1.62
C PHE A 10 1.82 3.84 -0.18
N SER A 11 0.71 4.52 0.12
CA SER A 11 0.32 5.16 1.41
C SER A 11 0.96 6.52 1.73
N GLU A 12 2.07 6.88 1.08
CA GLU A 12 2.68 8.21 1.16
C GLU A 12 2.19 9.16 0.06
N GLU A 13 1.33 8.67 -0.83
CA GLU A 13 0.69 9.45 -1.88
C GLU A 13 -0.35 10.42 -1.29
N GLY A 14 -0.45 11.60 -1.90
CA GLY A 14 -1.54 12.56 -1.67
C GLY A 14 -2.16 12.98 -3.00
N ILE A 15 -3.46 13.30 -2.97
CA ILE A 15 -4.18 13.83 -4.14
C ILE A 15 -3.68 15.25 -4.44
N THR A 16 -3.36 15.53 -5.70
CA THR A 16 -2.88 16.84 -6.20
C THR A 16 -3.88 17.52 -7.11
N GLU A 17 -4.77 16.77 -7.75
CA GLU A 17 -5.90 17.27 -8.52
C GLU A 17 -7.06 16.28 -8.41
N VAL A 18 -8.30 16.80 -8.32
CA VAL A 18 -9.53 16.00 -8.38
C VAL A 18 -10.42 16.53 -9.48
N ALA A 19 -10.92 15.61 -10.32
CA ALA A 19 -11.94 15.90 -11.32
C ALA A 19 -13.10 14.91 -11.23
N ILE A 20 -14.30 15.43 -10.96
CA ILE A 20 -15.54 14.68 -10.86
C ILE A 20 -16.57 15.34 -11.76
N TYR A 21 -17.17 14.54 -12.64
CA TYR A 21 -18.27 14.93 -13.50
C TYR A 21 -19.46 14.04 -13.14
N ARG A 22 -20.55 14.65 -12.69
CA ARG A 22 -21.80 13.93 -12.41
C ARG A 22 -22.54 13.75 -13.72
N PHE A 23 -22.71 12.51 -14.14
CA PHE A 23 -23.35 12.12 -15.39
C PHE A 23 -24.68 11.44 -15.08
N ASP A 24 -25.77 11.89 -15.69
CA ASP A 24 -27.12 11.36 -15.44
C ASP A 24 -27.49 10.16 -16.33
N GLY A 25 -26.60 9.77 -17.25
CA GLY A 25 -26.84 8.76 -18.28
C GLY A 25 -26.94 9.34 -19.69
N HIS A 26 -27.16 10.65 -19.81
CA HIS A 26 -27.27 11.37 -21.07
C HIS A 26 -26.31 12.55 -21.17
N GLN A 27 -26.12 13.29 -20.08
CA GLN A 27 -25.28 14.48 -20.04
C GLN A 27 -24.62 14.69 -18.67
N VAL A 28 -23.61 15.55 -18.65
CA VAL A 28 -23.01 16.02 -17.40
C VAL A 28 -23.92 17.08 -16.78
N VAL A 29 -24.35 16.86 -15.55
CA VAL A 29 -25.26 17.75 -14.81
C VAL A 29 -24.58 18.53 -13.68
N ASP A 30 -23.38 18.12 -13.27
CA ASP A 30 -22.58 18.81 -12.26
C ASP A 30 -21.09 18.51 -12.46
N ARG A 31 -20.21 19.39 -12.03
CA ARG A 31 -18.76 19.20 -12.08
C ARG A 31 -18.04 19.77 -10.86
N LEU A 32 -16.98 19.09 -10.45
CA LEU A 32 -15.98 19.55 -9.49
C LEU A 32 -14.61 19.30 -10.08
N VAL A 33 -13.85 20.37 -10.33
CA VAL A 33 -12.45 20.30 -10.72
C VAL A 33 -11.66 21.20 -9.78
N SER A 34 -10.63 20.66 -9.14
CA SER A 34 -9.82 21.43 -8.20
C SER A 34 -8.42 20.84 -8.06
N LEU A 35 -7.41 21.70 -7.95
CA LEU A 35 -6.13 21.30 -7.36
C LEU A 35 -6.35 21.02 -5.86
N VAL A 36 -5.52 20.15 -5.31
CA VAL A 36 -5.59 19.77 -3.90
C VAL A 36 -4.19 19.91 -3.30
N ASN A 37 -4.06 20.57 -2.16
CA ASN A 37 -2.81 20.62 -1.41
C ASN A 37 -2.62 19.28 -0.67
N PRO A 38 -1.66 18.42 -1.08
CA PRO A 38 -1.46 17.10 -0.46
C PRO A 38 -0.67 17.19 0.86
N MET A 39 -0.28 18.41 1.27
CA MET A 39 0.58 18.71 2.41
C MET A 39 1.94 17.98 2.40
N ARG A 40 2.41 17.62 1.20
CA ARG A 40 3.69 16.95 0.97
C ARG A 40 4.26 17.32 -0.40
N PRO A 41 5.57 17.10 -0.64
CA PRO A 41 6.17 17.38 -1.95
C PRO A 41 5.60 16.48 -3.06
N ILE A 42 5.40 17.03 -4.25
CA ILE A 42 5.18 16.25 -5.48
C ILE A 42 6.52 15.78 -6.06
N ASP A 43 6.56 14.54 -6.55
CA ASP A 43 7.72 13.97 -7.21
C ASP A 43 8.06 14.75 -8.50
N PRO A 44 9.33 15.12 -8.76
CA PRO A 44 9.73 15.82 -9.97
C PRO A 44 9.31 15.14 -11.28
N TYR A 45 9.25 13.81 -11.31
CA TYR A 45 8.73 13.05 -12.46
C TYR A 45 7.26 13.36 -12.71
N VAL A 46 6.43 13.39 -11.68
CA VAL A 46 5.00 13.67 -11.79
C VAL A 46 4.75 15.13 -12.17
N THR A 47 5.56 16.06 -11.64
CA THR A 47 5.51 17.47 -12.07
C THR A 47 5.76 17.61 -13.58
N ARG A 48 6.74 16.87 -14.14
CA ARG A 48 7.00 16.90 -15.59
C ARG A 48 5.85 16.29 -16.41
N LEU A 49 5.17 15.28 -15.86
CA LEU A 49 4.09 14.58 -16.54
C LEU A 49 2.79 15.39 -16.58
N THR A 50 2.42 15.99 -15.44
CA THR A 50 1.12 16.65 -15.24
C THR A 50 1.19 18.18 -15.40
N GLY A 51 2.39 18.76 -15.31
CA GLY A 51 2.59 20.20 -15.23
C GLY A 51 2.21 20.83 -13.88
N ILE A 52 1.80 20.03 -12.89
CA ILE A 52 1.42 20.49 -11.55
C ILE A 52 2.68 20.59 -10.68
N ASP A 53 2.99 21.79 -10.19
CA ASP A 53 4.18 22.04 -9.38
C ASP A 53 3.87 22.31 -7.88
N ASN A 54 4.90 22.25 -7.05
CA ASN A 54 4.78 22.52 -5.61
C ASN A 54 4.29 23.95 -5.30
N LYS A 55 4.45 24.93 -6.20
CA LYS A 55 4.00 26.31 -5.98
C LYS A 55 2.48 26.41 -6.12
N MET A 56 1.92 25.75 -7.14
CA MET A 56 0.48 25.63 -7.38
C MET A 56 -0.19 24.93 -6.20
N LEU A 57 0.35 23.78 -5.78
CA LEU A 57 -0.22 22.95 -4.71
C LEU A 57 -0.23 23.65 -3.35
N ARG A 58 0.76 24.49 -3.04
CA ARG A 58 0.78 25.24 -1.77
C ARG A 58 -0.40 26.21 -1.63
N ARG A 59 -0.93 26.72 -2.73
CA ARG A 59 -2.07 27.67 -2.75
C ARG A 59 -3.42 26.98 -2.94
N ALA A 60 -3.41 25.68 -3.27
CA ALA A 60 -4.62 24.90 -3.47
C ALA A 60 -5.32 24.62 -2.12
N PRO A 61 -6.65 24.39 -2.12
CA PRO A 61 -7.36 23.94 -0.93
C PRO A 61 -6.84 22.57 -0.48
N ARG A 62 -6.83 22.32 0.83
CA ARG A 62 -6.58 21.00 1.41
C ARG A 62 -7.77 20.09 1.16
N PHE A 63 -7.53 18.78 1.20
CA PHE A 63 -8.58 17.79 0.92
C PHE A 63 -9.85 17.98 1.79
N HIS A 64 -9.68 18.28 3.09
CA HIS A 64 -10.81 18.48 4.00
C HIS A 64 -11.71 19.67 3.63
N GLU A 65 -11.20 20.65 2.89
CA GLU A 65 -11.98 21.80 2.40
C GLU A 65 -12.87 21.41 1.21
N LEU A 66 -12.53 20.34 0.49
CA LEU A 66 -13.29 19.79 -0.64
C LEU A 66 -14.16 18.58 -0.25
N ALA A 67 -13.86 17.92 0.87
CA ALA A 67 -14.46 16.65 1.28
C ALA A 67 -16.00 16.67 1.26
N LYS A 68 -16.61 17.72 1.82
CA LYS A 68 -18.09 17.88 1.80
C LYS A 68 -18.63 17.93 0.38
N ARG A 69 -18.03 18.75 -0.49
CA ARG A 69 -18.47 18.91 -1.87
C ARG A 69 -18.31 17.62 -2.68
N ILE A 70 -17.25 16.85 -2.41
CA ILE A 70 -17.03 15.53 -3.01
C ILE A 70 -18.14 14.56 -2.59
N VAL A 71 -18.53 14.52 -1.31
CA VAL A 71 -19.63 13.65 -0.85
C VAL A 71 -20.95 14.04 -1.52
N GLU A 72 -21.23 15.34 -1.64
CA GLU A 72 -22.47 15.86 -2.25
C GLU A 72 -22.57 15.53 -3.75
N ILE A 73 -21.51 15.76 -4.52
CA ILE A 73 -21.54 15.52 -5.98
C ILE A 73 -21.61 14.03 -6.32
N THR A 74 -21.11 13.15 -5.45
CA THR A 74 -21.13 11.69 -5.65
C THR A 74 -22.27 10.99 -4.93
N ASP A 75 -23.16 11.72 -4.26
CA ASP A 75 -24.27 11.13 -3.53
C ASP A 75 -25.27 10.44 -4.48
N GLY A 76 -25.68 9.23 -4.10
CA GLY A 76 -26.53 8.37 -4.93
C GLY A 76 -25.91 7.91 -6.26
N CYS A 77 -24.60 8.11 -6.47
CA CYS A 77 -23.91 7.75 -7.72
C CYS A 77 -22.91 6.61 -7.52
N ALA A 78 -22.68 5.82 -8.57
CA ALA A 78 -21.49 5.00 -8.69
C ALA A 78 -20.30 5.86 -9.18
N ILE A 79 -19.11 5.56 -8.68
CA ILE A 79 -17.86 6.16 -9.14
C ILE A 79 -17.40 5.42 -10.39
N VAL A 80 -17.35 6.14 -11.51
CA VAL A 80 -16.77 5.64 -12.76
C VAL A 80 -15.38 6.25 -12.95
N ALA A 81 -14.38 5.42 -13.21
CA ALA A 81 -13.00 5.86 -13.45
C ALA A 81 -12.24 4.87 -14.35
N HIS A 82 -11.19 5.37 -15.01
CA HIS A 82 -10.35 4.58 -15.88
C HIS A 82 -9.20 3.95 -15.08
N ASN A 83 -9.40 2.72 -14.63
CA ASN A 83 -8.66 2.07 -13.51
C ASN A 83 -9.19 2.47 -12.12
N ALA A 84 -10.51 2.36 -11.93
CA ALA A 84 -11.21 2.82 -10.73
C ALA A 84 -10.64 2.32 -9.39
N ASP A 85 -9.96 1.16 -9.34
CA ASP A 85 -9.36 0.64 -8.11
C ASP A 85 -8.29 1.60 -7.55
N PHE A 86 -7.59 2.36 -8.41
CA PHE A 86 -6.59 3.35 -7.99
C PHE A 86 -7.24 4.62 -7.45
N ASP A 87 -8.05 5.32 -8.25
CA ASP A 87 -8.67 6.59 -7.86
C ASP A 87 -9.55 6.44 -6.62
N TYR A 88 -10.35 5.37 -6.59
CA TYR A 88 -11.24 5.11 -5.47
C TYR A 88 -10.47 4.80 -4.18
N ARG A 89 -9.34 4.08 -4.26
CA ARG A 89 -8.46 3.85 -3.11
C ARG A 89 -7.89 5.16 -2.58
N MET A 90 -7.37 6.03 -3.46
CA MET A 90 -6.82 7.34 -3.08
C MET A 90 -7.88 8.19 -2.38
N LEU A 91 -9.10 8.21 -2.93
CA LEU A 91 -10.20 8.94 -2.34
C LEU A 91 -10.59 8.41 -0.95
N ARG A 92 -10.73 7.07 -0.81
CA ARG A 92 -11.03 6.44 0.47
C ARG A 92 -9.94 6.68 1.51
N GLN A 93 -8.67 6.68 1.11
CA GLN A 93 -7.54 7.01 1.98
C GLN A 93 -7.64 8.41 2.56
N GLU A 94 -7.92 9.42 1.73
CA GLU A 94 -8.05 10.80 2.23
C GLU A 94 -9.27 10.96 3.15
N PHE A 95 -10.39 10.33 2.86
CA PHE A 95 -11.55 10.34 3.77
C PHE A 95 -11.29 9.57 5.08
N ALA A 96 -10.59 8.44 5.02
CA ALA A 96 -10.24 7.67 6.21
C ALA A 96 -9.33 8.47 7.16
N ARG A 97 -8.41 9.29 6.62
CA ARG A 97 -7.60 10.25 7.41
C ARG A 97 -8.46 11.29 8.14
N LEU A 98 -9.65 11.60 7.63
CA LEU A 98 -10.65 12.45 8.28
C LEU A 98 -11.61 11.68 9.20
N GLY A 99 -11.42 10.36 9.36
CA GLY A 99 -12.32 9.50 10.14
C GLY A 99 -13.67 9.22 9.46
N TYR A 100 -13.78 9.49 8.15
CA TYR A 100 -15.02 9.29 7.39
C TYR A 100 -14.93 8.03 6.52
N VAL A 101 -15.92 7.14 6.64
CA VAL A 101 -16.03 5.96 5.77
C VAL A 101 -16.67 6.38 4.45
N TYR A 102 -15.84 6.52 3.42
CA TYR A 102 -16.31 6.82 2.07
C TYR A 102 -16.61 5.52 1.32
N GLU A 103 -17.90 5.25 1.07
CA GLU A 103 -18.36 4.05 0.37
C GLU A 103 -19.29 4.42 -0.80
N ARG A 104 -18.93 3.96 -2.00
CA ARG A 104 -19.66 4.08 -3.26
C ARG A 104 -19.41 2.82 -4.10
N ASN A 105 -20.38 2.44 -4.92
CA ASN A 105 -20.13 1.43 -5.94
C ASN A 105 -19.15 1.99 -6.97
N THR A 106 -18.33 1.13 -7.57
CA THR A 106 -17.33 1.52 -8.58
C THR A 106 -17.54 0.79 -9.88
N ILE A 107 -17.35 1.49 -11.00
CA ILE A 107 -17.31 0.91 -12.34
C ILE A 107 -15.99 1.28 -12.99
N CYS A 108 -15.25 0.28 -13.47
CA CYS A 108 -13.95 0.48 -14.08
C CYS A 108 -14.08 0.39 -15.60
N THR A 109 -13.84 1.50 -16.31
CA THR A 109 -13.97 1.51 -17.78
C THR A 109 -12.96 0.61 -18.48
N VAL A 110 -11.83 0.27 -17.84
CA VAL A 110 -10.89 -0.73 -18.36
C VAL A 110 -11.54 -2.11 -18.41
N LYS A 111 -12.14 -2.55 -17.29
CA LYS A 111 -12.82 -3.85 -17.18
C LYS A 111 -14.01 -3.92 -18.15
N GLU A 112 -14.80 -2.84 -18.23
CA GLU A 112 -15.93 -2.78 -19.16
C GLU A 112 -15.47 -2.74 -20.63
N SER A 113 -14.39 -2.02 -20.95
CA SER A 113 -13.82 -2.01 -22.31
C SER A 113 -13.31 -3.40 -22.73
N GLN A 114 -12.63 -4.12 -21.84
CA GLN A 114 -12.18 -5.49 -22.12
C GLN A 114 -13.35 -6.44 -22.37
N ARG A 115 -14.43 -6.30 -21.60
CA ARG A 115 -15.64 -7.11 -21.74
C ARG A 115 -16.42 -6.81 -23.03
N LEU A 116 -16.59 -5.54 -23.35
CA LEU A 116 -17.47 -5.08 -24.45
C LEU A 116 -16.73 -4.94 -25.79
N MET A 117 -15.41 -4.78 -25.77
CA MET A 117 -14.55 -4.61 -26.93
C MET A 117 -13.30 -5.47 -26.78
N PRO A 118 -13.42 -6.82 -26.78
CA PRO A 118 -12.28 -7.71 -26.63
C PRO A 118 -11.33 -7.63 -27.84
N GLY A 119 -10.04 -7.93 -27.62
CA GLY A 119 -9.05 -8.07 -28.70
C GLY A 119 -8.31 -6.79 -29.09
N LEU A 120 -8.42 -5.70 -28.33
CA LEU A 120 -7.65 -4.48 -28.56
C LEU A 120 -6.21 -4.62 -28.05
N GLU A 121 -5.26 -4.00 -28.76
CA GLU A 121 -3.83 -4.00 -28.42
C GLU A 121 -3.54 -3.41 -27.04
N SER A 122 -4.27 -2.36 -26.65
CA SER A 122 -4.12 -1.71 -25.36
C SER A 122 -5.45 -1.09 -24.90
N TYR A 123 -5.71 -1.20 -23.60
CA TYR A 123 -6.87 -0.62 -22.92
C TYR A 123 -6.52 0.63 -22.10
N SER A 124 -5.35 1.23 -22.33
CA SER A 124 -5.05 2.55 -21.76
C SER A 124 -6.01 3.60 -22.32
N LEU A 125 -6.42 4.56 -21.48
CA LEU A 125 -7.36 5.62 -21.87
C LEU A 125 -6.96 6.28 -23.18
N GLY A 126 -5.69 6.71 -23.27
CA GLY A 126 -5.19 7.34 -24.48
C GLY A 126 -5.24 6.47 -25.74
N LYS A 127 -5.01 5.15 -25.66
CA LYS A 127 -5.14 4.28 -26.85
C LYS A 127 -6.61 4.09 -27.22
N LEU A 128 -7.47 3.83 -26.24
CA LEU A 128 -8.90 3.67 -26.47
C LEU A 128 -9.51 4.93 -27.09
N CYS A 129 -9.17 6.11 -26.56
CA CYS A 129 -9.66 7.37 -27.12
C CYS A 129 -9.22 7.55 -28.58
N ARG A 130 -7.97 7.22 -28.93
CA ARG A 130 -7.52 7.25 -30.33
C ARG A 130 -8.27 6.27 -31.22
N THR A 131 -8.47 5.03 -30.75
CA THR A 131 -9.17 3.99 -31.50
C THR A 131 -10.64 4.32 -31.73
N LEU A 132 -11.28 4.96 -30.75
CA LEU A 132 -12.72 5.28 -30.77
C LEU A 132 -13.01 6.70 -31.30
N GLY A 133 -12.00 7.48 -31.67
CA GLY A 133 -12.17 8.86 -32.13
C GLY A 133 -12.62 9.83 -31.03
N ILE A 134 -12.36 9.53 -29.75
CA ILE A 134 -12.68 10.41 -28.62
C ILE A 134 -11.62 11.52 -28.57
N PRO A 135 -12.00 12.80 -28.67
CA PRO A 135 -11.06 13.91 -28.49
C PRO A 135 -10.60 13.97 -27.03
N VAL A 136 -9.29 14.04 -26.82
CA VAL A 136 -8.69 14.21 -25.48
C VAL A 136 -8.04 15.58 -25.42
N ALA A 137 -8.63 16.49 -24.66
CA ALA A 137 -8.00 17.76 -24.31
C ALA A 137 -7.14 17.57 -23.05
N ALA A 138 -5.97 18.22 -22.99
CA ALA A 138 -5.12 18.29 -21.79
C ALA A 138 -4.85 16.93 -21.10
N ARG A 139 -4.20 16.03 -21.83
CA ARG A 139 -3.78 14.72 -21.32
C ARG A 139 -2.90 14.86 -20.07
N HIS A 140 -3.07 13.96 -19.08
CA HIS A 140 -2.37 14.00 -17.79
C HIS A 140 -2.77 15.20 -16.93
N ARG A 141 -4.01 15.65 -17.11
CA ARG A 141 -4.73 16.51 -16.19
C ARG A 141 -6.00 15.78 -15.83
N ALA A 142 -6.34 15.79 -14.55
CA ALA A 142 -7.50 15.02 -14.08
C ALA A 142 -8.78 15.42 -14.81
N TYR A 143 -8.97 16.70 -15.12
CA TYR A 143 -10.17 17.16 -15.82
C TYR A 143 -10.26 16.61 -17.25
N GLY A 144 -9.15 16.59 -17.99
CA GLY A 144 -9.10 16.11 -19.37
C GLY A 144 -9.33 14.61 -19.45
N ASP A 145 -8.68 13.85 -18.57
CA ASP A 145 -8.82 12.40 -18.50
C ASP A 145 -10.20 11.97 -17.95
N ALA A 146 -10.79 12.73 -17.02
CA ALA A 146 -12.16 12.50 -16.56
C ALA A 146 -13.20 12.78 -17.66
N GLU A 147 -13.05 13.84 -18.47
CA GLU A 147 -13.93 14.12 -19.61
C GLU A 147 -13.86 13.02 -20.67
N ALA A 148 -12.64 12.60 -21.02
CA ALA A 148 -12.42 11.48 -21.93
C ALA A 148 -13.05 10.18 -21.40
N THR A 149 -13.00 9.97 -20.09
CA THR A 149 -13.63 8.82 -19.42
C THR A 149 -15.16 8.88 -19.50
N VAL A 150 -15.79 10.07 -19.39
CA VAL A 150 -17.24 10.23 -19.60
C VAL A 150 -17.63 9.84 -21.03
N ARG A 151 -16.89 10.33 -22.03
CA ARG A 151 -17.14 9.96 -23.44
C ARG A 151 -16.95 8.47 -23.71
N LEU A 152 -15.94 7.87 -23.10
CA LEU A 152 -15.74 6.43 -23.17
C LEU A 152 -16.92 5.68 -22.53
N LEU A 153 -17.40 6.14 -21.38
CA LEU A 153 -18.55 5.54 -20.70
C LEU A 153 -19.82 5.59 -21.56
N GLU A 154 -20.09 6.71 -22.24
CA GLU A 154 -21.21 6.84 -23.19
C GLU A 154 -21.17 5.71 -24.24
N ILE A 155 -20.03 5.53 -24.90
CA ILE A 155 -19.83 4.46 -25.91
C ILE A 155 -20.01 3.06 -25.28
N LEU A 156 -19.49 2.85 -24.06
CA LEU A 156 -19.64 1.56 -23.37
C LEU A 156 -21.10 1.27 -22.99
N ILE A 157 -21.87 2.27 -22.58
CA ILE A 157 -23.30 2.15 -22.29
C ILE A 157 -24.07 1.76 -23.55
N GLU A 158 -23.77 2.40 -24.68
CA GLU A 158 -24.39 2.05 -25.98
C GLU A 158 -24.07 0.62 -26.41
N LYS A 159 -22.84 0.15 -26.16
CA LYS A 159 -22.42 -1.23 -26.48
C LYS A 159 -22.94 -2.27 -25.51
N ASP A 160 -23.28 -1.89 -24.28
CA ASP A 160 -23.73 -2.81 -23.23
C ASP A 160 -25.23 -3.14 -23.36
N THR A 161 -25.58 -3.92 -24.39
CA THR A 161 -26.95 -4.35 -24.69
C THR A 161 -27.66 -5.02 -23.50
N SER A 162 -26.88 -5.66 -22.61
CA SER A 162 -27.37 -6.33 -21.41
C SER A 162 -27.65 -5.40 -20.20
N LYS A 163 -27.33 -4.10 -20.35
CA LYS A 163 -27.51 -3.02 -19.36
C LYS A 163 -26.84 -3.30 -18.01
N GLN A 164 -25.72 -4.03 -17.99
CA GLN A 164 -24.97 -4.33 -16.77
C GLN A 164 -24.38 -3.09 -16.12
N ILE A 165 -23.85 -2.13 -16.90
CA ILE A 165 -23.27 -0.88 -16.39
C ILE A 165 -24.33 -0.10 -15.60
N VAL A 166 -25.52 0.08 -16.18
CA VAL A 166 -26.64 0.77 -15.53
C VAL A 166 -27.13 0.01 -14.30
N LYS A 167 -27.24 -1.33 -14.38
CA LYS A 167 -27.59 -2.17 -13.22
C LYS A 167 -26.57 -2.04 -12.10
N MET A 168 -25.27 -1.99 -12.40
CA MET A 168 -24.21 -1.80 -11.42
C MET A 168 -24.29 -0.40 -10.78
N ALA A 169 -24.56 0.63 -11.58
CA ALA A 169 -24.70 2.00 -11.09
C ALA A 169 -25.91 2.17 -10.16
N ALA A 170 -27.02 1.51 -10.47
CA ALA A 170 -28.27 1.58 -9.70
C ALA A 170 -28.28 0.67 -8.45
N ARG A 171 -27.28 -0.18 -8.23
CA ARG A 171 -27.22 -1.00 -7.01
C ARG A 171 -27.12 -0.09 -5.79
N PRO A 172 -27.89 -0.35 -4.72
CA PRO A 172 -27.64 0.32 -3.46
C PRO A 172 -26.22 -0.03 -2.97
N PRO A 173 -25.46 0.93 -2.43
CA PRO A 173 -24.17 0.62 -1.82
C PRO A 173 -24.39 -0.31 -0.62
N HIS A 174 -23.41 -1.18 -0.37
CA HIS A 174 -23.44 -2.08 0.78
C HIS A 174 -23.47 -1.28 2.08
N ARG A 175 -24.49 -1.49 2.92
CA ARG A 175 -24.57 -0.86 4.24
C ARG A 175 -23.64 -1.59 5.21
N LEU A 176 -22.54 -0.94 5.56
CA LEU A 176 -21.59 -1.46 6.54
C LEU A 176 -22.15 -1.34 7.96
N SER A 177 -22.04 -2.42 8.73
CA SER A 177 -22.25 -2.39 10.18
C SER A 177 -21.22 -1.50 10.87
N ARG A 178 -21.48 -1.10 12.12
CA ARG A 178 -20.53 -0.29 12.92
C ARG A 178 -19.14 -0.93 13.01
N ARG A 179 -19.09 -2.26 13.10
CA ARG A 179 -17.86 -3.04 13.14
C ARG A 179 -17.12 -2.99 11.81
N GLU A 180 -17.82 -3.20 10.70
CA GLU A 180 -17.24 -3.13 9.36
C GLU A 180 -16.74 -1.72 9.02
N MET A 181 -17.47 -0.68 9.43
CA MET A 181 -17.03 0.72 9.29
C MET A 181 -15.71 0.97 10.02
N LYS A 182 -15.60 0.51 11.27
CA LYS A 182 -14.35 0.61 12.05
C LYS A 182 -13.19 -0.09 11.32
N TYR A 183 -13.42 -1.30 10.82
CA TYR A 183 -12.40 -2.05 10.10
C TYR A 183 -12.02 -1.38 8.78
N ARG A 184 -13.02 -0.83 8.08
CA ARG A 184 -12.80 -0.11 6.82
C ARG A 184 -11.90 1.09 7.03
N LEU A 185 -12.16 1.91 8.06
CA LEU A 185 -11.29 3.05 8.40
C LEU A 185 -9.85 2.60 8.66
N ILE A 186 -9.66 1.53 9.43
CA ILE A 186 -8.33 1.01 9.72
C ILE A 186 -7.66 0.54 8.43
N LEU A 187 -8.30 -0.36 7.68
CA LEU A 187 -7.75 -0.93 6.46
C LEU A 187 -7.37 0.12 5.42
N ASP A 188 -8.20 1.16 5.27
CA ASP A 188 -7.95 2.21 4.29
C ASP A 188 -6.73 3.08 4.64
N THR A 189 -6.26 3.07 5.89
CA THR A 189 -5.00 3.73 6.29
C THR A 189 -3.77 2.85 6.11
N LEU A 190 -3.92 1.53 5.91
CA LEU A 190 -2.80 0.60 5.92
C LEU A 190 -2.01 0.56 4.62
N PRO A 191 -0.68 0.36 4.70
CA PRO A 191 0.17 0.22 3.53
C PRO A 191 0.06 -1.17 2.90
N THR A 192 0.43 -1.28 1.62
CA THR A 192 0.59 -2.56 0.91
C THR A 192 2.04 -3.04 0.80
N PHE A 193 2.99 -2.33 1.42
CA PHE A 193 4.40 -2.71 1.44
C PHE A 193 4.73 -3.76 2.52
N SER A 194 5.99 -4.18 2.52
CA SER A 194 6.54 -5.16 3.47
C SER A 194 6.99 -4.50 4.77
N GLY A 195 6.75 -5.16 5.90
CA GLY A 195 7.11 -4.59 7.20
C GLY A 195 6.62 -5.38 8.39
N VAL A 196 6.74 -4.76 9.56
CA VAL A 196 6.19 -5.22 10.83
C VAL A 196 5.01 -4.30 11.17
N PHE A 197 3.95 -4.86 11.75
CA PHE A 197 2.80 -4.08 12.22
C PHE A 197 2.40 -4.52 13.62
N GLN A 198 1.80 -3.59 14.37
CA GLN A 198 1.33 -3.81 15.73
C GLN A 198 -0.16 -3.45 15.77
N ILE A 199 -0.95 -4.29 16.43
CA ILE A 199 -2.37 -4.04 16.71
C ILE A 199 -2.45 -3.54 18.14
N LEU A 200 -3.06 -2.37 18.31
CA LEU A 200 -3.26 -1.73 19.59
C LEU A 200 -4.73 -1.77 19.98
N ASP A 201 -4.99 -1.99 21.26
CA ASP A 201 -6.34 -1.86 21.83
C ASP A 201 -6.72 -0.39 22.08
N LYS A 202 -7.91 -0.18 22.66
CA LYS A 202 -8.43 1.16 23.01
C LYS A 202 -7.55 1.92 24.02
N ASP A 203 -6.80 1.19 24.84
CA ASP A 203 -5.95 1.72 25.91
C ASP A 203 -4.49 1.89 25.41
N LYS A 204 -4.27 1.70 24.10
CA LYS A 204 -2.98 1.76 23.39
C LYS A 204 -1.99 0.66 23.79
N ASN A 205 -2.46 -0.45 24.36
CA ASN A 205 -1.61 -1.62 24.59
C ASN A 205 -1.45 -2.41 23.31
N ILE A 206 -0.23 -2.90 23.05
CA ILE A 206 0.05 -3.78 21.90
C ILE A 206 -0.47 -5.18 22.22
N VAL A 207 -1.55 -5.59 21.54
CA VAL A 207 -2.19 -6.90 21.76
C VAL A 207 -1.68 -7.97 20.79
N TYR A 208 -1.22 -7.55 19.61
CA TYR A 208 -0.68 -8.45 18.59
C TYR A 208 0.39 -7.74 17.76
N ILE A 209 1.41 -8.48 17.35
CA ILE A 209 2.45 -8.04 16.43
C ILE A 209 2.47 -9.02 15.27
N GLY A 210 2.60 -8.53 14.05
CA GLY A 210 2.70 -9.34 12.85
C GLY A 210 3.76 -8.81 11.89
N ARG A 211 4.08 -9.62 10.89
CA ARG A 211 4.91 -9.22 9.75
C ARG A 211 4.29 -9.69 8.46
N SER A 212 4.49 -8.95 7.38
CA SER A 212 3.96 -9.32 6.07
C SER A 212 4.73 -8.65 4.95
N ASN A 213 4.62 -9.20 3.74
CA ASN A 213 5.07 -8.54 2.51
C ASN A 213 4.07 -7.48 2.04
N ASN A 214 2.84 -7.56 2.54
CA ASN A 214 1.73 -6.64 2.29
C ASN A 214 0.86 -6.58 3.54
N ILE A 215 1.00 -5.49 4.32
CA ILE A 215 0.33 -5.32 5.61
C ILE A 215 -1.18 -5.25 5.44
N TYR A 216 -1.69 -4.50 4.45
CA TYR A 216 -3.12 -4.44 4.12
C TYR A 216 -3.74 -5.82 3.90
N LYS A 217 -3.11 -6.66 3.07
CA LYS A 217 -3.60 -8.02 2.78
C LYS A 217 -3.60 -8.90 4.02
N GLN A 218 -2.54 -8.82 4.82
CA GLN A 218 -2.45 -9.59 6.07
C GLN A 218 -3.51 -9.14 7.08
N MET A 219 -3.75 -7.83 7.22
CA MET A 219 -4.77 -7.32 8.12
C MET A 219 -6.18 -7.72 7.66
N THR A 220 -6.45 -7.63 6.35
CA THR A 220 -7.72 -8.07 5.77
C THR A 220 -7.98 -9.54 6.11
N HIS A 221 -6.95 -10.39 5.98
CA HIS A 221 -7.03 -11.78 6.38
C HIS A 221 -7.30 -11.93 7.88
N LEU A 222 -6.53 -11.28 8.77
CA LEU A 222 -6.72 -11.35 10.22
C LEU A 222 -8.14 -10.94 10.66
N LEU A 223 -8.69 -9.88 10.05
CA LEU A 223 -10.04 -9.40 10.34
C LEU A 223 -11.16 -10.29 9.79
N SER A 224 -10.80 -11.28 8.97
CA SER A 224 -11.73 -12.29 8.43
C SER A 224 -11.59 -13.67 9.10
N LEU A 225 -10.56 -13.88 9.93
CA LEU A 225 -10.27 -15.19 10.53
C LEU A 225 -11.29 -15.58 11.61
N ASP A 226 -11.97 -16.71 11.41
CA ASP A 226 -12.83 -17.34 12.42
C ASP A 226 -12.07 -18.35 13.30
N THR A 227 -11.03 -17.87 13.98
CA THR A 227 -10.29 -18.63 15.00
C THR A 227 -10.42 -17.93 16.35
N GLN A 228 -10.07 -18.60 17.46
CA GLN A 228 -10.09 -17.94 18.77
C GLN A 228 -9.21 -16.67 18.79
N VAL A 229 -8.01 -16.75 18.24
CA VAL A 229 -7.09 -15.60 18.12
C VAL A 229 -7.65 -14.56 17.15
N GLY A 230 -8.20 -14.98 16.00
CA GLY A 230 -8.80 -14.07 15.03
C GLY A 230 -9.96 -13.25 15.61
N ARG A 231 -10.86 -13.91 16.35
CA ARG A 231 -11.97 -13.25 17.07
C ARG A 231 -11.47 -12.31 18.14
N ALA A 232 -10.47 -12.70 18.93
CA ALA A 232 -9.86 -11.82 19.94
C ALA A 232 -9.20 -10.58 19.31
N ILE A 233 -8.48 -10.73 18.19
CA ILE A 233 -7.91 -9.61 17.43
C ILE A 233 -9.02 -8.66 16.96
N GLN A 234 -10.08 -9.22 16.38
CA GLN A 234 -11.22 -8.47 15.88
C GLN A 234 -11.95 -7.68 16.98
N GLU A 235 -12.04 -8.23 18.19
CA GLU A 235 -12.62 -7.53 19.34
C GLU A 235 -11.70 -6.44 19.89
N ALA A 236 -10.40 -6.73 19.99
CA ALA A 236 -9.42 -5.83 20.61
C ALA A 236 -8.98 -4.68 19.71
N ILE A 237 -8.87 -4.90 18.39
CA ILE A 237 -8.28 -3.94 17.44
C ILE A 237 -8.92 -2.56 17.54
N ASN A 238 -8.10 -1.53 17.80
CA ASN A 238 -8.53 -0.13 17.77
C ASN A 238 -7.68 0.69 16.79
N THR A 239 -6.37 0.47 16.81
CA THR A 239 -5.43 1.14 15.91
C THR A 239 -4.37 0.15 15.46
N VAL A 240 -3.78 0.39 14.30
CA VAL A 240 -2.67 -0.39 13.79
C VAL A 240 -1.52 0.57 13.49
N THR A 241 -0.35 0.28 14.03
CA THR A 241 0.89 0.97 13.69
C THR A 241 1.75 0.03 12.85
N TRP A 242 2.65 0.59 12.05
CA TRP A 242 3.53 -0.19 11.19
C TRP A 242 4.89 0.47 11.00
N GLU A 243 5.85 -0.35 10.63
CA GLU A 243 7.19 0.05 10.21
C GLU A 243 7.47 -0.57 8.83
N GLU A 244 7.83 0.25 7.84
CA GLU A 244 8.27 -0.27 6.54
C GLU A 244 9.64 -0.93 6.70
N VAL A 245 9.71 -2.22 6.36
CA VAL A 245 10.96 -2.99 6.38
C VAL A 245 11.01 -3.83 5.11
N PRO A 246 11.64 -3.32 4.04
CA PRO A 246 11.66 -4.02 2.75
C PRO A 246 12.42 -5.35 2.79
N SER A 247 13.47 -5.43 3.62
CA SER A 247 14.19 -6.68 3.88
C SER A 247 13.31 -7.65 4.65
N GLN A 248 13.11 -8.83 4.06
CA GLN A 248 12.33 -9.90 4.65
C GLN A 248 13.04 -10.51 5.87
N LEU A 249 14.37 -10.60 5.81
CA LEU A 249 15.15 -11.08 6.93
C LEU A 249 15.08 -10.11 8.11
N ILE A 250 15.36 -8.81 7.89
CA ILE A 250 15.33 -7.82 8.96
C ILE A 250 13.90 -7.67 9.52
N SER A 251 12.87 -7.70 8.67
CA SER A 251 11.46 -7.70 9.11
C SER A 251 11.18 -8.87 10.06
N TYR A 252 11.71 -10.07 9.75
CA TYR A 252 11.55 -11.23 10.61
C TYR A 252 12.32 -11.11 11.93
N LEU A 253 13.55 -10.60 11.90
CA LEU A 253 14.35 -10.36 13.11
C LEU A 253 13.69 -9.31 14.02
N LYS A 254 13.21 -8.18 13.45
CA LYS A 254 12.46 -7.17 14.19
C LYS A 254 11.19 -7.75 14.82
N TYR A 255 10.41 -8.52 14.06
CA TYR A 255 9.22 -9.20 14.59
C TYR A 255 9.54 -10.09 15.81
N ILE A 256 10.58 -10.92 15.73
CA ILE A 256 10.99 -11.79 16.84
C ILE A 256 11.41 -10.95 18.06
N GLY A 257 12.18 -9.88 17.85
CA GLY A 257 12.61 -8.98 18.93
C GLY A 257 11.42 -8.34 19.64
N GLN A 258 10.53 -7.70 18.89
CA GLN A 258 9.36 -7.02 19.46
C GLN A 258 8.42 -7.97 20.20
N VAL A 259 8.17 -9.18 19.66
CA VAL A 259 7.32 -10.16 20.34
C VAL A 259 7.95 -10.67 21.65
N ARG A 260 9.28 -10.79 21.72
CA ARG A 260 9.98 -11.21 22.95
C ARG A 260 10.01 -10.12 24.00
N GLU A 261 10.20 -8.88 23.58
CA GLU A 261 10.29 -7.73 24.49
C GLU A 261 8.91 -7.34 25.06
N ILE A 262 7.88 -7.35 24.22
CA ILE A 262 6.54 -6.88 24.59
C ILE A 262 5.65 -8.01 25.12
N GLU A 263 5.91 -9.26 24.71
CA GLU A 263 5.07 -10.43 24.98
C GLU A 263 3.55 -10.20 24.73
N PRO A 264 3.14 -9.81 23.51
CA PRO A 264 1.74 -9.48 23.25
C PRO A 264 0.80 -10.67 23.50
N PRO A 265 -0.35 -10.46 24.19
CA PRO A 265 -1.22 -11.53 24.64
C PRO A 265 -1.77 -12.41 23.51
N LEU A 266 -1.92 -11.88 22.28
CA LEU A 266 -2.53 -12.60 21.16
C LEU A 266 -1.50 -13.24 20.20
N ASN A 267 -0.19 -13.04 20.40
CA ASN A 267 0.84 -13.72 19.59
C ASN A 267 1.04 -15.19 19.99
N GLY A 268 0.59 -15.56 21.20
CA GLY A 268 0.97 -16.82 21.84
C GLY A 268 2.47 -16.90 22.10
N LYS A 269 2.91 -18.01 22.71
CA LYS A 269 4.35 -18.27 22.86
C LYS A 269 4.97 -18.47 21.48
N LEU A 270 6.03 -17.73 21.16
CA LEU A 270 6.81 -17.94 19.94
C LEU A 270 7.27 -19.40 19.86
N ARG A 271 6.62 -20.18 18.99
CA ARG A 271 7.01 -21.55 18.68
C ARG A 271 8.08 -21.54 17.60
N LEU A 272 9.22 -20.92 17.88
CA LEU A 272 10.41 -21.17 17.08
C LEU A 272 10.81 -22.61 17.39
N ARG A 273 10.71 -23.51 16.39
CA ARG A 273 10.94 -24.96 16.56
C ARG A 273 12.18 -25.17 17.42
N ARG A 274 12.02 -25.74 18.62
CA ARG A 274 13.11 -26.15 19.50
C ARG A 274 13.95 -27.21 18.78
N MET A 275 14.92 -26.78 17.98
CA MET A 275 15.98 -27.64 17.44
C MET A 275 17.26 -27.31 18.22
N THR A 276 17.39 -27.91 19.38
CA THR A 276 18.22 -27.44 20.51
C THR A 276 19.72 -27.70 20.40
N ARG A 277 20.27 -28.29 19.32
CA ARG A 277 21.74 -28.56 19.27
C ARG A 277 22.45 -28.35 17.93
N SER A 278 21.74 -28.11 16.82
CA SER A 278 22.34 -28.07 15.46
C SER A 278 22.55 -26.66 14.87
N LEU A 279 22.14 -25.58 15.55
CA LEU A 279 22.20 -24.22 14.97
C LEU A 279 23.57 -23.55 15.12
N ALA A 280 24.26 -23.74 16.25
CA ALA A 280 25.59 -23.19 16.48
C ALA A 280 26.70 -23.83 15.62
N SER A 281 26.39 -24.90 14.89
CA SER A 281 27.24 -25.50 13.85
C SER A 281 26.79 -25.13 12.43
N ALA A 282 25.67 -24.41 12.27
CA ALA A 282 25.14 -24.04 10.95
C ALA A 282 25.77 -22.77 10.37
N PHE A 283 26.50 -22.02 11.19
CA PHE A 283 27.24 -20.82 10.78
C PHE A 283 28.74 -21.06 10.98
N PRO A 284 29.60 -20.68 10.01
CA PRO A 284 31.05 -20.82 10.15
C PRO A 284 31.56 -20.09 11.40
N ARG A 285 32.48 -20.73 12.14
CA ARG A 285 33.06 -20.17 13.37
C ARG A 285 34.34 -19.39 13.14
N ASP A 286 34.89 -19.50 11.94
CA ASP A 286 36.17 -18.98 11.47
C ASP A 286 36.01 -17.94 10.34
N LYS A 287 34.77 -17.60 9.97
CA LYS A 287 34.48 -16.67 8.88
C LYS A 287 33.53 -15.56 9.31
N THR A 288 33.59 -14.46 8.56
CA THR A 288 32.57 -13.43 8.60
C THR A 288 31.56 -13.71 7.49
N MET A 289 30.28 -13.78 7.83
CA MET A 289 29.20 -13.99 6.89
C MET A 289 28.34 -12.74 6.80
N LEU A 290 28.26 -12.19 5.59
CA LEU A 290 27.40 -11.06 5.23
C LEU A 290 26.19 -11.58 4.47
N ILE A 291 24.99 -11.23 4.93
CA ILE A 291 23.74 -11.62 4.28
C ILE A 291 23.07 -10.36 3.75
N PHE A 292 23.00 -10.26 2.43
CA PHE A 292 22.42 -9.12 1.73
C PHE A 292 20.95 -9.37 1.37
N ASP A 293 20.15 -8.32 1.53
CA ASP A 293 18.73 -8.27 1.19
C ASP A 293 18.36 -6.85 0.71
N LYS A 294 17.09 -6.62 0.37
CA LYS A 294 16.58 -5.33 -0.10
C LYS A 294 16.74 -4.24 0.96
N GLY A 295 17.39 -3.13 0.60
CA GLY A 295 17.54 -1.95 1.45
C GLY A 295 16.26 -1.11 1.54
N GLN A 296 16.31 -0.04 2.35
CA GLN A 296 15.18 0.89 2.49
C GLN A 296 14.98 1.73 1.23
N LYS A 297 16.08 2.05 0.52
CA LYS A 297 16.08 2.76 -0.76
C LYS A 297 16.62 1.86 -1.87
N VAL A 298 16.36 2.26 -3.12
CA VAL A 298 16.88 1.56 -4.32
C VAL A 298 18.41 1.58 -4.36
N SER A 299 19.03 2.64 -3.85
CA SER A 299 20.50 2.79 -3.76
C SER A 299 21.12 2.09 -2.55
N GLU A 300 20.33 1.37 -1.74
CA GLU A 300 20.80 0.73 -0.50
C GLU A 300 20.61 -0.79 -0.52
N ARG A 301 21.46 -1.50 0.21
CA ARG A 301 21.32 -2.90 0.58
C ARG A 301 21.15 -3.03 2.08
N ALA A 302 20.26 -3.92 2.49
CA ALA A 302 20.22 -4.41 3.85
C ALA A 302 21.32 -5.45 4.02
N VAL A 303 22.02 -5.41 5.15
CA VAL A 303 23.08 -6.36 5.49
C VAL A 303 22.84 -6.90 6.90
N VAL A 304 22.83 -8.22 7.07
CA VAL A 304 22.88 -8.88 8.38
C VAL A 304 24.26 -9.48 8.56
N LEU A 305 24.92 -9.14 9.67
CA LEU A 305 26.28 -9.56 9.98
C LEU A 305 26.30 -10.71 10.99
N VAL A 306 26.93 -11.81 10.60
CA VAL A 306 27.26 -12.93 11.49
C VAL A 306 28.77 -13.14 11.47
N GLU A 307 29.43 -12.98 12.61
CA GLU A 307 30.88 -13.16 12.76
C GLU A 307 31.16 -14.29 13.75
N ASN A 308 32.04 -15.21 13.37
CA ASN A 308 32.46 -16.34 14.23
C ASN A 308 31.26 -17.12 14.79
N GLY A 309 30.24 -17.34 13.95
CA GLY A 309 28.99 -18.01 14.30
C GLY A 309 28.04 -17.21 15.20
N GLN A 310 28.32 -15.93 15.47
CA GLN A 310 27.51 -15.06 16.30
C GLN A 310 26.85 -13.94 15.49
N LEU A 311 25.55 -13.75 15.66
CA LEU A 311 24.86 -12.58 15.15
C LEU A 311 25.41 -11.32 15.84
N LYS A 312 25.77 -10.31 15.04
CA LYS A 312 26.19 -8.99 15.53
C LYS A 312 25.10 -7.94 15.39
N GLY A 313 24.30 -8.02 14.33
CA GLY A 313 23.25 -7.06 14.05
C GLY A 313 22.93 -6.94 12.57
N TYR A 314 22.28 -5.85 12.19
CA TYR A 314 22.00 -5.50 10.80
C TYR A 314 22.27 -4.03 10.52
N ALA A 315 22.48 -3.67 9.26
CA ALA A 315 22.67 -2.30 8.81
C ALA A 315 22.07 -2.10 7.42
N TYR A 316 21.97 -0.83 7.00
CA TYR A 316 21.68 -0.44 5.63
C TYR A 316 22.91 0.28 5.06
N ALA A 317 23.43 -0.23 3.94
CA ALA A 317 24.63 0.27 3.29
C ALA A 317 24.33 0.73 1.86
N ASP A 318 24.93 1.83 1.44
CA ASP A 318 24.80 2.33 0.05
C ASP A 318 25.53 1.37 -0.91
N LEU A 319 24.93 1.11 -2.07
CA LEU A 319 25.50 0.28 -3.13
C LEU A 319 26.83 0.84 -3.68
N ASN A 320 27.05 2.14 -3.60
CA ASN A 320 28.26 2.80 -4.12
C ASN A 320 29.45 2.72 -3.15
N HIS A 321 29.20 2.44 -1.87
CA HIS A 321 30.27 2.13 -0.93
C HIS A 321 30.67 0.67 -1.10
N GLN A 322 31.97 0.37 -1.03
CA GLN A 322 32.44 -1.01 -0.89
C GLN A 322 31.83 -1.57 0.41
N VAL A 323 30.73 -2.31 0.29
CA VAL A 323 29.99 -2.88 1.43
C VAL A 323 30.83 -3.94 2.18
N THR A 324 32.01 -4.25 1.66
CA THR A 324 33.04 -5.10 2.24
C THR A 324 33.97 -4.40 3.22
N ASN A 325 33.91 -3.06 3.38
CA ASN A 325 34.64 -2.39 4.46
C ASN A 325 33.95 -2.66 5.81
N LEU A 326 34.42 -3.72 6.49
CA LEU A 326 33.84 -4.22 7.73
C LEU A 326 33.80 -3.18 8.85
N ASP A 327 34.78 -2.26 8.93
CA ASP A 327 34.83 -1.28 10.01
C ASP A 327 33.74 -0.21 9.83
N VAL A 328 33.50 0.21 8.60
CA VAL A 328 32.37 1.10 8.28
C VAL A 328 31.05 0.39 8.56
N LEU A 329 30.91 -0.88 8.18
CA LEU A 329 29.69 -1.65 8.45
C LEU A 329 29.44 -1.76 9.96
N ARG A 330 30.45 -2.15 10.75
CA ARG A 330 30.38 -2.28 12.22
C ARG A 330 29.91 -1.00 12.89
N SER A 331 30.43 0.15 12.46
CA SER A 331 30.04 1.46 12.99
C SER A 331 28.57 1.83 12.76
N ARG A 332 27.90 1.19 11.79
CA ARG A 332 26.51 1.46 11.38
C ARG A 332 25.54 0.35 11.77
N LEU A 333 26.00 -0.69 12.48
CA LEU A 333 25.13 -1.77 12.91
C LEU A 333 24.09 -1.28 13.91
N THR A 334 22.84 -1.66 13.67
CA THR A 334 21.87 -1.83 14.73
C THR A 334 22.16 -3.16 15.41
N PRO A 335 22.65 -3.17 16.66
CA PRO A 335 23.05 -4.40 17.33
C PRO A 335 21.85 -5.29 17.60
N LEU A 336 22.05 -6.60 17.52
CA LEU A 336 21.07 -7.60 17.95
C LEU A 336 21.76 -8.60 18.87
N GLU A 337 21.07 -9.01 19.93
CA GLU A 337 21.56 -10.07 20.80
C GLU A 337 21.76 -11.38 20.03
N ASN A 338 22.82 -12.13 20.32
CA ASN A 338 23.04 -13.42 19.70
C ASN A 338 22.16 -14.51 20.34
N THR A 339 20.92 -14.63 19.88
CA THR A 339 19.96 -15.61 20.39
C THR A 339 19.74 -16.79 19.43
N PRO A 340 19.42 -18.01 19.94
CA PRO A 340 19.11 -19.17 19.10
C PRO A 340 17.95 -18.92 18.12
N ASP A 341 17.00 -18.09 18.53
CA ASP A 341 15.81 -17.71 17.76
C ASP A 341 16.17 -16.94 16.49
N TYR A 342 17.04 -15.95 16.62
CA TYR A 342 17.54 -15.19 15.46
C TYR A 342 18.41 -16.05 14.56
N LEU A 343 19.31 -16.84 15.12
CA LEU A 343 20.14 -17.77 14.35
C LEU A 343 19.29 -18.78 13.56
N TYR A 344 18.20 -19.28 14.15
CA TYR A 344 17.23 -20.12 13.44
C TYR A 344 16.56 -19.37 12.30
N ALA A 345 16.06 -18.16 12.55
CA ALA A 345 15.41 -17.31 11.56
C ALA A 345 16.32 -17.03 10.36
N ILE A 346 17.57 -16.65 10.63
CA ILE A 346 18.61 -16.41 9.62
C ILE A 346 18.85 -17.66 8.79
N ARG A 347 19.10 -18.81 9.42
CA ARG A 347 19.34 -20.08 8.72
C ARG A 347 18.16 -20.49 7.84
N ALA A 348 16.94 -20.38 8.37
CA ALA A 348 15.73 -20.73 7.65
C ALA A 348 15.52 -19.81 6.44
N TYR A 349 15.88 -18.54 6.55
CA TYR A 349 15.80 -17.57 5.46
C TYR A 349 16.85 -17.84 4.38
N VAL A 350 18.13 -17.99 4.75
CA VAL A 350 19.22 -18.30 3.82
C VAL A 350 18.94 -19.59 3.03
N ARG A 351 18.43 -20.65 3.70
CA ARG A 351 18.09 -21.93 3.05
C ARG A 351 17.00 -21.84 1.99
N ARG A 352 16.09 -20.86 2.08
CA ARG A 352 15.04 -20.67 1.08
C ARG A 352 15.56 -20.05 -0.22
N GLY A 353 16.74 -19.40 -0.19
CA GLY A 353 17.44 -18.88 -1.37
C GLY A 353 16.73 -17.76 -2.15
N GLN A 354 15.62 -17.21 -1.66
CA GLN A 354 14.86 -16.19 -2.40
C GLN A 354 15.45 -14.79 -2.21
N GLY A 355 16.15 -14.28 -3.22
CA GLY A 355 16.63 -12.90 -3.26
C GLY A 355 17.77 -12.58 -2.30
N VAL A 356 18.46 -13.61 -1.79
CA VAL A 356 19.52 -13.49 -0.80
C VAL A 356 20.88 -13.67 -1.46
N THR A 357 21.79 -12.74 -1.24
CA THR A 357 23.21 -12.92 -1.54
C THR A 357 23.94 -13.14 -0.22
N VAL A 358 24.71 -14.21 -0.12
CA VAL A 358 25.54 -14.50 1.05
C VAL A 358 27.00 -14.44 0.62
N GLU A 359 27.77 -13.61 1.30
CA GLU A 359 29.21 -13.51 1.11
C GLU A 359 29.94 -13.97 2.37
N TYR A 360 31.08 -14.64 2.17
CA TYR A 360 31.97 -15.07 3.23
C TYR A 360 33.30 -14.34 3.05
N LEU A 361 33.73 -13.66 4.11
CA LEU A 361 35.03 -12.99 4.22
C LEU A 361 35.94 -13.76 5.16
#